data_AF-A0A260PJS6-F1
#
_entry.id   AF-A0A260PJS6-F1
#
_cell.length_a   1.000
_cell.length_b   1.000
_cell.length_c   1.000
_cell.angle_alpha   90.00
_cell.angle_beta   90.00
_cell.angle_gamma   90.00
#
_symmetry.space_group_name_H-M   'P 1'
#
loop_
_entity.id
_entity.type
_entity.pdbx_description
1 polymer ?
#
loop_
_entity_poly.entity_id
_entity_poly.type
_entity_poly.pdbx_seq_one_letter_code
_entity_poly.pdbx_strand_id
1 'polypeptide(L)' 'MTEDDETLVEFRVSNEFAFVDVALQKFGNGERLMVRSHSRNTSILLDPVVLEVLSSLTPPDLEALVARDLDR' A
#
# COMPACT_ATOMS: atom_id res chain seq x y z
N MET A 1 8.51 21.18 -11.12
CA MET A 1 7.04 21.20 -11.06
C MET A 1 6.66 20.05 -10.14
N THR A 2 6.26 20.35 -8.92
CA THR A 2 5.64 19.36 -8.03
C THR A 2 4.28 19.07 -8.64
N GLU A 3 4.13 17.92 -9.28
CA GLU A 3 2.79 17.41 -9.58
C GLU A 3 2.09 17.31 -8.23
N ASP A 4 1.01 18.07 -8.07
CA ASP A 4 0.24 18.07 -6.83
C ASP A 4 -0.28 16.65 -6.62
N ASP A 5 0.29 15.94 -5.63
CA ASP A 5 -0.22 14.66 -5.17
C ASP A 5 -1.61 14.91 -4.54
N GLU A 6 -2.63 14.89 -5.39
CA GLU A 6 -4.01 15.09 -4.99
C GLU A 6 -4.53 13.81 -4.34
N THR A 7 -4.89 13.90 -3.06
CA THR A 7 -5.63 12.84 -2.36
C THR A 7 -7.09 12.88 -2.79
N LEU A 8 -7.56 11.80 -3.41
CA LEU A 8 -8.93 11.69 -3.92
C LEU A 8 -9.89 11.11 -2.89
N VAL A 9 -9.45 10.09 -2.14
CA VAL A 9 -10.22 9.39 -1.11
C VAL A 9 -9.25 8.92 -0.03
N GLU A 10 -9.62 9.02 1.24
CA GLU A 10 -8.82 8.54 2.38
C GLU A 10 -9.72 7.80 3.38
N PHE A 11 -9.25 6.64 3.87
CA PHE A 11 -9.87 5.91 4.97
C PHE A 11 -8.81 5.25 5.85
N ARG A 12 -9.16 5.03 7.12
CA ARG A 12 -8.29 4.38 8.10
C ARG A 12 -8.65 2.91 8.25
N VAL A 13 -7.65 2.05 8.21
CA VAL A 13 -7.78 0.62 8.52
C VAL A 13 -7.02 0.33 9.81
N SER A 14 -7.63 -0.38 10.74
CA SER A 14 -7.00 -0.73 12.01
C SER A 14 -7.43 -2.09 12.53
N ASN A 15 -6.54 -2.73 13.28
CA ASN A 15 -6.81 -3.90 14.10
C ASN A 15 -6.22 -3.68 15.52
N GLU A 16 -6.23 -4.73 16.35
CA GLU A 16 -5.74 -4.67 17.73
C GLU A 16 -4.22 -4.44 17.86
N PHE A 17 -3.46 -4.56 16.76
CA PHE A 17 -2.01 -4.46 16.74
C PHE A 17 -1.48 -3.27 15.92
N ALA A 18 -2.29 -2.71 15.01
CA ALA A 18 -1.82 -1.75 14.02
C ALA A 18 -2.96 -0.87 13.47
N PHE A 19 -2.58 0.31 12.96
CA PHE A 19 -3.42 1.12 12.11
C PHE A 19 -2.61 1.68 10.94
N VAL A 20 -3.26 1.84 9.80
CA VAL A 20 -2.72 2.43 8.58
C VAL A 20 -3.76 3.36 7.97
N ASP A 21 -3.28 4.45 7.37
CA ASP A 21 -4.11 5.29 6.51
C ASP A 21 -3.94 4.84 5.07
N VAL A 22 -5.08 4.65 4.39
CA VAL A 22 -5.14 4.21 3.00
C VAL A 22 -5.79 5.32 2.20
N ALA A 23 -5.10 5.77 1.15
CA ALA A 23 -5.58 6.85 0.31
C ALA A 23 -5.39 6.54 -1.18
N LEU A 24 -6.33 6.94 -2.01
CA LEU A 24 -6.11 7.01 -3.46
C LEU A 24 -5.46 8.36 -3.77
N GLN A 25 -4.26 8.34 -4.34
CA GLN A 25 -3.51 9.53 -4.73
C GLN A 25 -3.28 9.55 -6.24
N LYS A 26 -3.37 10.75 -6.85
CA LYS A 26 -2.78 10.96 -8.16
C LYS A 26 -1.28 11.09 -8.02
N PHE A 27 -0.54 10.33 -8.84
CA PHE A 27 0.91 10.39 -8.91
C PHE A 27 1.30 10.40 -10.39
N GLY A 28 1.72 11.56 -10.90
CA GLY A 28 1.87 11.81 -12.33
C GLY A 28 0.56 11.64 -13.10
N ASN A 29 0.60 10.85 -14.18
CA ASN A 29 -0.57 10.61 -15.04
C ASN A 29 -1.49 9.48 -14.55
N GLY A 30 -1.23 8.91 -13.37
CA GLY A 30 -1.94 7.73 -12.88
C GLY A 30 -2.44 7.88 -11.44
N GLU A 31 -3.30 6.95 -11.05
CA GLU A 31 -3.80 6.83 -9.68
C GLU A 31 -3.08 5.67 -8.97
N ARG A 32 -2.69 5.87 -7.72
CA ARG A 32 -2.04 4.86 -6.88
C ARG A 32 -2.72 4.79 -5.52
N LEU A 33 -2.73 3.59 -4.95
CA LEU A 33 -3.15 3.39 -3.57
C LEU A 33 -1.95 3.63 -2.66
N MET A 34 -1.97 4.72 -1.90
CA MET A 34 -1.02 4.98 -0.83
C MET A 34 -1.47 4.26 0.44
N VAL A 35 -0.56 3.51 1.05
CA VAL A 35 -0.74 2.96 2.40
C VAL A 35 0.35 3.54 3.30
N ARG A 36 -0.06 4.26 4.35
CA ARG A 36 0.84 4.93 5.30
C ARG A 36 0.71 4.30 6.68
N SER A 37 1.84 3.81 7.18
CA SER A 37 2.00 3.38 8.57
C SER A 37 2.67 4.49 9.38
N HIS A 38 1.92 5.11 10.29
CA HIS A 38 2.45 6.16 11.17
C HIS A 38 3.40 5.61 12.23
N SER A 39 3.13 4.41 12.74
CA SER A 39 3.97 3.78 13.78
C SER A 39 5.37 3.45 13.28
N ARG A 40 5.51 3.11 11.99
CA ARG A 40 6.80 2.84 11.36
C ARG A 40 7.36 4.03 10.57
N ASN A 41 6.59 5.12 10.46
CA ASN A 41 6.86 6.26 9.60
C ASN A 41 7.23 5.83 8.16
N THR A 42 6.47 4.87 7.61
CA THR A 42 6.68 4.33 6.27
C THR A 42 5.43 4.51 5.42
N SER A 43 5.62 4.75 4.14
CA SER A 43 4.53 4.72 3.16
C SER A 43 4.92 3.87 1.96
N ILE A 44 3.94 3.15 1.42
CA ILE A 44 4.05 2.43 0.16
C ILE A 44 3.03 2.98 -0.83
N LEU A 45 3.42 3.04 -2.10
CA LEU A 45 2.52 3.36 -3.21
C LEU A 45 2.32 2.09 -4.02
N LEU A 46 1.07 1.66 -4.14
CA LEU A 46 0.69 0.46 -4.87
C LEU A 46 0.04 0.85 -6.19
N ASP A 47 0.55 0.26 -7.27
CA ASP A 47 -0.07 0.34 -8.59
C ASP A 47 -1.37 -0.47 -8.59
N PRO A 48 -2.46 0.01 -9.22
CA PRO A 48 -3.67 -0.77 -9.40
C PRO A 48 -3.42 -2.14 -10.05
N VAL A 49 -2.50 -2.23 -11.01
CA VAL A 49 -2.15 -3.52 -11.66
C VAL A 49 -1.49 -4.47 -10.67
N VAL A 50 -0.62 -3.94 -9.79
CA VAL A 50 0.01 -4.75 -8.74
C VAL A 50 -1.03 -5.21 -7.72
N LEU A 51 -2.00 -4.37 -7.35
CA LEU A 51 -3.09 -4.75 -6.45
C LEU A 51 -3.94 -5.87 -7.02
N GLU A 52 -4.29 -5.81 -8.30
CA GLU A 52 -5.05 -6.87 -8.97
C GLU A 52 -4.31 -8.21 -8.88
N VAL A 53 -3.02 -8.22 -9.20
CA VAL A 53 -2.17 -9.42 -9.05
C VAL A 53 -2.12 -9.89 -7.60
N LEU A 54 -1.87 -9.01 -6.63
CA LEU A 54 -1.81 -9.37 -5.21
C LEU A 54 -3.14 -9.93 -4.71
N SER A 55 -4.27 -9.41 -5.17
CA SER A 55 -5.61 -9.91 -4.82
C SER A 55 -5.91 -11.31 -5.36
N SER A 56 -5.18 -11.75 -6.39
CA SER A 56 -5.29 -13.11 -6.93
C SER A 56 -4.46 -14.13 -6.17
N LEU A 57 -3.56 -13.68 -5.29
CA LEU A 57 -2.68 -14.56 -4.53
C LEU A 57 -3.42 -15.24 -3.38
N THR A 58 -3.03 -16.47 -3.09
CA THR A 58 -3.49 -17.17 -1.89
C THR A 58 -2.65 -16.77 -0.68
N PRO A 59 -3.14 -16.95 0.57
CA PRO A 59 -2.34 -16.67 1.76
C PRO A 59 -0.97 -17.36 1.77
N PRO A 60 -0.82 -18.65 1.35
CA PRO A 60 0.48 -19.29 1.21
C PRO A 60 1.45 -18.58 0.23
N ASP A 61 0.94 -18.03 -0.87
CA ASP A 61 1.76 -17.30 -1.84
C ASP A 61 2.32 -16.01 -1.24
N LEU A 62 1.50 -15.31 -0.44
CA LEU A 62 1.91 -14.10 0.29
C LEU A 62 2.92 -14.42 1.40
N GLU A 63 2.73 -15.50 2.15
CA GLU A 63 3.68 -15.95 3.18
C GLU A 63 5.06 -16.26 2.57
N ALA A 64 5.10 -16.94 1.42
CA ALA A 64 6.35 -17.24 0.72
C ALA A 64 7.07 -15.98 0.23
N LEU A 65 6.33 -14.92 -0.13
CA LEU A 65 6.89 -13.63 -0.53
C LEU A 65 7.56 -12.92 0.66
N VAL A 66 6.90 -12.91 1.83
CA VAL A 66 7.40 -12.23 3.04
C VAL A 66 8.57 -12.99 3.67
N ALA A 67 8.53 -14.33 3.68
CA ALA A 67 9.60 -15.16 4.24
C ALA A 67 10.95 -14.91 3.54
N ARG A 68 10.94 -14.61 2.24
CA ARG A 68 12.15 -14.29 1.47
C ARG A 68 12.84 -13.00 1.87
N ASP A 69 12.13 -12.09 2.53
CA ASP A 69 12.67 -10.79 2.95
C ASP A 69 13.27 -10.83 4.37
N LEU A 70 12.95 -11.86 5.16
CA LEU A 70 13.46 -12.07 6.53
C LEU A 70 14.81 -12.80 6.59
N ASP A 71 15.27 -13.39 5.48
CA ASP A 71 16.58 -14.04 5.35
C ASP A 71 17.71 -13.07 4.92
N ARG A 72 17.45 -11.75 4.97
CA ARG A 72 18.40 -10.67 4.63
C ARG A 72 18.72 -9.78 5.82
#